data_AF-A0A317LUW2-F1
#
_entry.id   AF-A0A317LUW2-F1
#
_cell.length_a   1.000
_cell.length_b   1.000
_cell.length_c   1.000
_cell.angle_alpha   90.00
_cell.angle_beta   90.00
_cell.angle_gamma   90.00
#
_symmetry.space_group_name_H-M   'P 1'
#
loop_
_entity.id
_entity.type
_entity.pdbx_description
1 polymer ?
#
loop_
_entity_poly.entity_id
_entity_poly.type
_entity_poly.pdbx_seq_one_letter_code
_entity_poly.pdbx_strand_id
1 'polypeptide(L)'
;MIEQLKQALSAKGYRVFSRPYELNIIGIRAVTNVPNAFDDTIFVFYSNGTQWQLLNYPATTDPGMHYLKQPINNAGTAILKPGQYVNCYATGLHRGLYTALVQQSPVTVIRDFNKDGRLDFQSGKEQTGMFGINIHRAETAGTTKYVSSHSAGCQVFANATDFAAFMQLCNQHKKLYGNKFTYTLIEQSELPAGLASRLSPLPLGEAA
;
A
#
# COMPACT_ATOMS: atom_id res chain seq x y z
N MET A 1 10.21 -15.35 4.63
CA MET A 1 9.43 -14.10 4.43
C MET A 1 10.35 -12.88 4.32
N ILE A 2 11.02 -12.40 5.37
CA ILE A 2 11.88 -11.19 5.28
C ILE A 2 12.96 -11.29 4.20
N GLU A 3 13.69 -12.40 4.14
CA GLU A 3 14.73 -12.59 3.13
C GLU A 3 14.17 -12.65 1.69
N GLN A 4 12.96 -13.19 1.52
CA GLN A 4 12.28 -13.19 0.22
C GLN A 4 11.85 -11.78 -0.20
N LEU A 5 11.37 -10.96 0.75
CA LEU A 5 11.07 -9.54 0.50
C LEU A 5 12.34 -8.79 0.12
N LYS A 6 13.44 -8.96 0.88
CA LYS A 6 14.74 -8.36 0.54
C LYS A 6 15.24 -8.80 -0.83
N GLN A 7 15.08 -10.08 -1.19
CA GLN A 7 15.45 -10.59 -2.50
C GLN A 7 14.62 -9.95 -3.62
N ALA A 8 13.30 -9.84 -3.46
CA ALA A 8 12.42 -9.18 -4.44
C ALA A 8 12.80 -7.70 -4.62
N LEU A 9 13.06 -6.99 -3.52
CA LEU A 9 13.52 -5.60 -3.55
C LEU A 9 14.88 -5.48 -4.25
N SER A 10 15.83 -6.34 -3.91
CA SER A 10 17.18 -6.33 -4.50
C SER A 10 17.15 -6.65 -6.00
N ALA A 11 16.31 -7.58 -6.45
CA ALA A 11 16.15 -7.92 -7.86
C ALA A 11 15.65 -6.72 -8.70
N LYS A 12 14.97 -5.77 -8.05
CA LYS A 12 14.46 -4.53 -8.65
C LYS A 12 15.42 -3.34 -8.47
N GLY A 13 16.55 -3.53 -7.80
CA GLY A 13 17.46 -2.44 -7.43
C GLY A 13 16.88 -1.50 -6.36
N TYR A 14 15.82 -1.91 -5.65
CA TYR A 14 15.20 -1.11 -4.61
C TYR A 14 16.03 -1.15 -3.32
N ARG A 15 16.09 0.00 -2.65
CA ARG A 15 16.84 0.16 -1.40
C ARG A 15 16.16 -0.59 -0.27
N VAL A 16 16.94 -1.35 0.48
CA VAL A 16 16.56 -1.90 1.79
C VAL A 16 17.20 -1.07 2.90
N PHE A 17 16.38 -0.61 3.84
CA PHE A 17 16.81 0.15 5.00
C PHE A 17 17.14 -0.80 6.15
N SER A 18 18.32 -0.64 6.75
CA SER A 18 18.85 -1.55 7.78
C SER A 18 19.14 -0.89 9.13
N ARG A 19 18.98 0.44 9.24
CA ARG A 19 19.16 1.11 10.53
C ARG A 19 18.06 0.66 11.51
N PRO A 20 18.35 0.56 12.82
CA PRO A 20 17.36 0.11 13.80
C PRO A 20 16.09 0.97 13.81
N TYR A 21 14.91 0.37 13.69
CA TYR A 21 13.61 1.02 13.60
C TYR A 21 13.42 1.93 12.37
N GLU A 22 14.32 1.85 11.38
CA GLU A 22 14.06 2.41 10.06
C GLU A 22 13.17 1.45 9.28
N LEU A 23 12.03 1.95 8.81
CA LEU A 23 10.96 1.12 8.26
C LEU A 23 11.16 0.90 6.76
N ASN A 24 11.01 -0.35 6.36
CA ASN A 24 10.72 -0.72 4.98
C ASN A 24 9.21 -0.97 4.90
N ILE A 25 8.46 -0.07 4.24
CA ILE A 25 7.00 -0.17 4.09
C ILE A 25 6.71 -0.63 2.67
N ILE A 26 6.21 -1.85 2.52
CA ILE A 26 6.08 -2.53 1.24
C ILE A 26 4.62 -2.94 1.00
N GLY A 27 3.97 -2.37 0.00
CA GLY A 27 2.72 -2.92 -0.55
C GLY A 27 3.02 -4.07 -1.49
N ILE A 28 2.27 -5.16 -1.33
CA ILE A 28 2.20 -6.27 -2.27
C ILE A 28 0.82 -6.23 -2.90
N ARG A 29 0.76 -5.88 -4.18
CA ARG A 29 -0.47 -5.99 -4.97
C ARG A 29 -0.70 -7.43 -5.39
N ALA A 30 -1.88 -7.96 -5.15
CA ALA A 30 -2.24 -9.35 -5.40
C ALA A 30 -2.46 -9.60 -6.89
N VAL A 31 -2.11 -10.81 -7.37
CA VAL A 31 -2.38 -11.20 -8.78
C VAL A 31 -3.87 -11.34 -9.04
N THR A 32 -4.66 -11.60 -8.00
CA THR A 32 -6.12 -11.78 -8.10
C THR A 32 -6.82 -10.52 -8.62
N ASN A 33 -6.29 -9.33 -8.30
CA ASN A 33 -6.80 -8.03 -8.75
C ASN A 33 -8.32 -7.95 -8.60
N VAL A 34 -8.86 -8.37 -7.45
CA VAL A 34 -10.32 -8.38 -7.25
C VAL A 34 -10.75 -6.95 -6.97
N PRO A 35 -11.50 -6.29 -7.87
CA PRO A 35 -11.92 -4.93 -7.63
C PRO A 35 -12.76 -4.87 -6.35
N ASN A 36 -12.60 -3.78 -5.58
CA ASN A 36 -13.38 -3.53 -4.37
C ASN A 36 -13.06 -4.43 -3.16
N ALA A 37 -11.98 -5.22 -3.19
CA ALA A 37 -11.55 -6.08 -2.10
C ALA A 37 -10.28 -5.58 -1.40
N PHE A 38 -10.06 -6.06 -0.17
CA PHE A 38 -8.79 -5.93 0.53
C PHE A 38 -7.99 -7.23 0.37
N ASP A 39 -7.62 -7.57 -0.87
CA ASP A 39 -6.84 -8.77 -1.22
C ASP A 39 -5.31 -8.52 -1.24
N ASP A 40 -4.90 -7.27 -1.08
CA ASP A 40 -3.49 -6.88 -0.99
C ASP A 40 -2.97 -6.93 0.44
N THR A 41 -1.66 -6.75 0.59
CA THR A 41 -1.02 -6.71 1.91
C THR A 41 0.02 -5.60 2.00
N ILE A 42 0.01 -4.85 3.10
CA ILE A 42 1.11 -3.96 3.47
C ILE A 42 2.01 -4.70 4.47
N PHE A 43 3.25 -4.92 4.09
CA PHE A 43 4.32 -5.40 4.97
C PHE A 43 5.11 -4.25 5.53
N VAL A 44 5.51 -4.39 6.79
CA VAL A 44 6.48 -3.50 7.43
C VAL A 44 7.56 -4.34 8.06
N PHE A 45 8.80 -4.15 7.62
CA PHE A 45 9.95 -4.79 8.23
C PHE A 45 11.06 -3.80 8.56
N TYR A 46 11.73 -4.05 9.67
CA TYR A 46 12.77 -3.20 10.22
C TYR A 46 13.68 -4.03 11.15
N SER A 47 14.91 -3.57 11.39
CA SER A 47 15.76 -4.16 12.43
C SER A 47 15.42 -3.53 13.77
N ASN A 48 15.34 -4.25 14.88
CA ASN A 48 15.26 -3.65 16.23
C ASN A 48 16.66 -3.42 16.85
N GLY A 49 17.73 -3.60 16.07
CA GLY A 49 19.13 -3.55 16.51
C GLY A 49 19.77 -4.92 16.69
N THR A 50 18.99 -5.97 16.93
CA THR A 50 19.49 -7.35 17.09
C THR A 50 18.89 -8.30 16.06
N GLN A 51 17.60 -8.15 15.77
CA GLN A 51 16.85 -9.01 14.87
C GLN A 51 15.93 -8.22 13.94
N TRP A 52 15.66 -8.79 12.78
CA TRP A 52 14.64 -8.28 11.88
C TRP A 52 13.26 -8.59 12.42
N GLN A 53 12.38 -7.60 12.35
CA GLN A 53 10.97 -7.67 12.72
C GLN A 53 10.13 -7.57 11.45
N LEU A 54 8.99 -8.24 11.42
CA LEU A 54 8.07 -8.23 10.30
C LEU A 54 6.64 -8.20 10.81
N LEU A 55 5.87 -7.28 10.26
CA LEU A 55 4.42 -7.20 10.41
C LEU A 55 3.78 -7.17 9.03
N ASN A 56 2.57 -7.70 8.92
CA ASN A 56 1.78 -7.71 7.69
C ASN A 56 0.34 -7.35 8.01
N TYR A 57 -0.26 -6.54 7.15
CA TYR A 57 -1.59 -5.97 7.37
C TYR A 57 -2.45 -6.15 6.12
N PRO A 58 -3.65 -6.73 6.23
CA PRO A 58 -4.62 -6.74 5.14
C PRO A 58 -4.93 -5.32 4.68
N ALA A 59 -4.80 -5.08 3.39
CA ALA A 59 -4.92 -3.76 2.79
C ALA A 59 -5.44 -3.85 1.36
N THR A 60 -5.62 -2.70 0.73
CA THR A 60 -5.77 -2.57 -0.71
C THR A 60 -4.78 -1.52 -1.20
N THR A 61 -4.19 -1.78 -2.35
CA THR A 61 -3.36 -0.89 -3.15
C THR A 61 -4.12 -0.38 -4.37
N ASP A 62 -5.37 -0.82 -4.49
CA ASP A 62 -6.26 -0.62 -5.60
C ASP A 62 -7.38 0.37 -5.27
N PRO A 63 -7.93 1.06 -6.28
CA PRO A 63 -9.12 1.88 -6.09
C PRO A 63 -10.36 1.06 -5.79
N GLY A 64 -11.28 1.64 -5.02
CA GLY A 64 -12.58 1.04 -4.78
C GLY A 64 -13.54 1.19 -5.97
N MET A 65 -14.56 0.33 -6.01
CA MET A 65 -15.53 0.24 -7.11
C MET A 65 -16.21 1.58 -7.43
N HIS A 66 -16.43 2.42 -6.41
CA HIS A 66 -17.05 3.73 -6.62
C HIS A 66 -16.22 4.57 -7.61
N TYR A 67 -14.91 4.67 -7.39
CA TYR A 67 -14.06 5.51 -8.24
C TYR A 67 -13.76 4.85 -9.57
N LEU A 68 -13.63 3.52 -9.63
CA LEU A 68 -13.50 2.82 -10.91
C LEU A 68 -14.69 3.10 -11.85
N LYS A 69 -15.87 3.43 -11.32
CA LYS A 69 -17.04 3.85 -12.14
C LYS A 69 -17.18 5.37 -12.26
N GLN A 70 -16.77 6.10 -11.23
CA GLN A 70 -16.94 7.55 -11.10
C GLN A 70 -15.61 8.21 -10.68
N PRO A 71 -14.64 8.33 -11.61
CA PRO A 71 -13.34 8.90 -11.29
C PRO A 71 -13.46 10.38 -10.94
N ILE A 72 -12.69 10.80 -9.93
CA ILE A 72 -12.59 12.22 -9.54
C ILE A 72 -11.91 13.05 -10.65
N ASN A 73 -10.96 12.44 -11.36
CA ASN A 73 -10.22 13.10 -12.43
C ASN A 73 -10.74 12.66 -13.79
N ASN A 74 -10.93 13.62 -14.71
CA ASN A 74 -11.40 13.34 -16.07
C ASN A 74 -10.48 12.40 -16.86
N ALA A 75 -9.20 12.34 -16.52
CA ALA A 75 -8.23 11.42 -17.13
C ALA A 75 -8.40 9.98 -16.66
N GLY A 76 -9.15 9.73 -15.57
CA GLY A 76 -9.35 8.40 -15.00
C GLY A 76 -8.99 8.28 -13.52
N THR A 77 -9.33 7.13 -12.95
CA THR A 77 -9.00 6.75 -11.58
C THR A 77 -7.50 6.51 -11.46
N ALA A 78 -6.90 6.99 -10.38
CA ALA A 78 -5.47 6.78 -10.16
C ALA A 78 -5.23 5.38 -9.61
N ILE A 79 -4.31 4.64 -10.22
CA ILE A 79 -3.74 3.42 -9.68
C ILE A 79 -2.25 3.68 -9.47
N LEU A 80 -1.73 3.52 -8.26
CA LEU A 80 -0.30 3.74 -8.00
C LEU A 80 0.52 2.72 -8.80
N LYS A 81 1.48 3.20 -9.60
CA LYS A 81 2.36 2.31 -10.36
C LYS A 81 3.32 1.58 -9.40
N PRO A 82 3.63 0.28 -9.61
CA PRO A 82 4.70 -0.39 -8.87
C PRO A 82 6.03 0.37 -8.97
N GLY A 83 6.73 0.48 -7.85
CA GLY A 83 7.90 1.36 -7.74
C GLY A 83 8.33 1.58 -6.30
N GLN A 84 9.57 2.05 -6.11
CA GLN A 84 10.04 2.55 -4.83
C GLN A 84 9.98 4.09 -4.78
N TYR A 85 9.12 4.61 -3.92
CA TYR A 85 8.88 6.04 -3.72
C TYR A 85 9.69 6.54 -2.52
N VAL A 86 10.98 6.76 -2.75
CA VAL A 86 11.95 7.12 -1.71
C VAL A 86 11.63 8.47 -1.07
N ASN A 87 11.39 8.47 0.23
CA ASN A 87 11.07 9.67 1.02
C ASN A 87 9.87 10.47 0.52
N CYS A 88 8.98 9.87 -0.28
CA CYS A 88 7.83 10.56 -0.86
C CYS A 88 6.65 10.72 0.12
N TYR A 89 6.77 10.20 1.35
CA TYR A 89 5.69 10.20 2.34
C TYR A 89 6.14 10.81 3.67
N ALA A 90 5.19 11.36 4.43
CA ALA A 90 5.40 11.85 5.80
C ALA A 90 4.17 11.63 6.66
N THR A 91 4.32 11.59 7.98
CA THR A 91 3.15 11.71 8.88
C THR A 91 2.51 13.09 8.68
N GLY A 92 1.20 13.09 8.44
CA GLY A 92 0.38 14.28 8.23
C GLY A 92 -1.10 13.94 8.32
N LEU A 93 -2.00 14.88 8.01
CA LEU A 93 -3.45 14.65 8.14
C LEU A 93 -4.07 14.19 6.82
N HIS A 94 -4.65 13.00 6.81
CA HIS A 94 -5.51 12.56 5.71
C HIS A 94 -6.81 13.37 5.72
N ARG A 95 -7.06 14.12 4.65
CA ARG A 95 -8.23 15.04 4.50
C ARG A 95 -8.37 16.08 5.61
N GLY A 96 -7.29 16.38 6.35
CA GLY A 96 -7.33 17.28 7.51
C GLY A 96 -7.97 16.67 8.77
N LEU A 97 -8.30 15.37 8.79
CA LEU A 97 -9.11 14.76 9.85
C LEU A 97 -8.32 13.90 10.84
N TYR A 98 -7.40 13.07 10.35
CA TYR A 98 -6.65 12.15 11.20
C TYR A 98 -5.25 11.87 10.65
N THR A 99 -4.32 11.51 11.54
CA THR A 99 -2.93 11.25 11.16
C THR A 99 -2.79 9.98 10.33
N ALA A 100 -2.06 10.10 9.23
CA ALA A 100 -1.73 9.03 8.29
C ALA A 100 -0.34 9.29 7.66
N LEU A 101 0.16 8.38 6.83
CA LEU A 101 1.24 8.73 5.91
C LEU A 101 0.66 9.40 4.68
N VAL A 102 0.99 10.67 4.48
CA VAL A 102 0.52 11.47 3.36
C VAL A 102 1.61 11.67 2.32
N GLN A 103 1.20 11.79 1.06
CA GLN A 103 2.12 12.11 -0.02
C GLN A 103 2.78 13.48 0.20
N GLN A 104 4.10 13.55 0.08
CA GLN A 104 4.92 14.76 0.20
C GLN A 104 5.84 14.99 -1.00
N SER A 105 5.97 14.03 -1.90
CA SER A 105 6.71 14.20 -3.15
C SER A 105 6.01 13.47 -4.30
N PRO A 106 6.31 13.82 -5.55
CA PRO A 106 5.66 13.22 -6.71
C PRO A 106 5.76 11.69 -6.72
N VAL A 107 4.65 11.04 -7.03
CA VAL A 107 4.56 9.59 -7.30
C VAL A 107 3.98 9.38 -8.69
N THR A 108 4.11 8.19 -9.23
CA THR A 108 3.59 7.86 -10.58
C THR A 108 2.33 7.03 -10.47
N VAL A 109 1.27 7.47 -11.13
CA VAL A 109 0.00 6.75 -11.22
C VAL A 109 -0.29 6.38 -12.67
N ILE A 110 -0.99 5.28 -12.85
CA ILE A 110 -1.61 4.86 -14.11
C ILE A 110 -3.07 5.29 -14.04
N ARG A 111 -3.57 5.95 -15.09
CA ARG A 111 -4.95 6.45 -15.14
C ARG A 111 -5.87 5.45 -15.82
N ASP A 112 -6.69 4.79 -15.02
CA ASP A 112 -7.78 3.93 -15.48
C ASP A 112 -8.96 4.80 -15.95
N PHE A 113 -9.12 4.90 -17.26
CA PHE A 113 -10.00 5.89 -17.89
C PHE A 113 -11.33 5.31 -18.39
N ASN A 114 -11.47 3.98 -18.47
CA ASN A 114 -12.55 3.33 -19.22
C ASN A 114 -13.87 3.24 -18.43
N LYS A 115 -13.82 3.42 -17.11
CA LYS A 115 -14.95 3.46 -16.18
C LYS A 115 -15.78 2.17 -16.11
N ASP A 116 -15.20 1.02 -16.46
CA ASP A 116 -15.93 -0.25 -16.54
C ASP A 116 -16.03 -1.00 -15.19
N GLY A 117 -15.40 -0.46 -14.14
CA GLY A 117 -15.38 -1.07 -12.81
C GLY A 117 -14.33 -2.18 -12.65
N ARG A 118 -13.46 -2.39 -13.63
CA ARG A 118 -12.30 -3.27 -13.55
C ARG A 118 -11.04 -2.45 -13.35
N LEU A 119 -9.96 -3.13 -12.96
CA LEU A 119 -8.65 -2.51 -12.76
C LEU A 119 -7.84 -2.60 -14.06
N ASP A 120 -7.45 -1.45 -14.61
CA ASP A 120 -6.57 -1.37 -15.77
C ASP A 120 -5.17 -0.83 -15.40
N PHE A 121 -4.22 -1.76 -15.29
CA PHE A 121 -2.83 -1.47 -14.96
C PHE A 121 -1.94 -1.20 -16.18
N GLN A 122 -2.44 -1.33 -17.42
CA GLN A 122 -1.56 -1.45 -18.59
C GLN A 122 -1.89 -0.45 -19.70
N SER A 123 -3.16 -0.16 -19.94
CA SER A 123 -3.57 0.69 -21.06
C SER A 123 -3.65 2.18 -20.70
N GLY A 124 -3.70 2.47 -19.40
CA GLY A 124 -3.79 3.83 -18.86
C GLY A 124 -2.51 4.66 -19.08
N LYS A 125 -2.69 5.98 -19.18
CA LYS A 125 -1.56 6.91 -19.24
C LYS A 125 -0.90 7.06 -17.88
N GLU A 126 0.42 7.05 -17.86
CA GLU A 126 1.20 7.37 -16.67
C GLU A 126 1.23 8.88 -16.41
N GLN A 127 1.13 9.27 -15.14
CA GLN A 127 1.29 10.64 -14.68
C GLN A 127 2.12 10.66 -13.41
N THR A 128 3.11 11.55 -13.34
CA THR A 128 3.91 11.77 -12.15
C THR A 128 3.57 13.14 -11.55
N GLY A 129 3.25 13.18 -10.26
CA GLY A 129 2.82 14.41 -9.62
C GLY A 129 2.28 14.22 -8.21
N MET A 130 1.67 15.28 -7.70
CA MET A 130 0.98 15.29 -6.41
C MET A 130 -0.49 14.97 -6.61
N PHE A 131 -0.94 13.82 -6.13
CA PHE A 131 -2.32 13.33 -6.32
C PHE A 131 -3.03 13.03 -5.00
N GLY A 132 -2.35 13.16 -3.86
CA GLY A 132 -2.90 12.79 -2.56
C GLY A 132 -2.99 11.28 -2.35
N ILE A 133 -2.07 10.51 -2.96
CA ILE A 133 -1.97 9.06 -2.76
C ILE A 133 -1.42 8.81 -1.35
N ASN A 134 -2.32 8.70 -0.38
CA ASN A 134 -1.98 8.53 1.03
C ASN A 134 -2.03 7.04 1.43
N ILE A 135 -1.41 6.70 2.55
CA ILE A 135 -1.50 5.38 3.19
C ILE A 135 -2.30 5.55 4.48
N HIS A 136 -3.54 5.05 4.53
CA HIS A 136 -4.51 5.33 5.60
C HIS A 136 -5.42 4.15 5.93
N ARG A 137 -6.32 4.29 6.91
CA ARG A 137 -7.35 3.29 7.23
C ARG A 137 -8.65 3.55 6.48
N ALA A 138 -9.45 2.51 6.24
CA ALA A 138 -10.79 2.65 5.69
C ALA A 138 -11.76 3.29 6.70
N GLU A 139 -11.92 2.66 7.87
CA GLU A 139 -12.83 3.08 8.93
C GLU A 139 -12.12 3.45 10.24
N THR A 140 -12.80 4.16 11.13
CA THR A 140 -12.25 4.58 12.43
C THR A 140 -12.10 3.44 13.43
N ALA A 141 -12.90 2.37 13.28
CA ALA A 141 -12.90 1.19 14.13
C ALA A 141 -13.29 -0.06 13.32
N GLY A 142 -12.90 -1.24 13.82
CA GLY A 142 -13.26 -2.53 13.21
C GLY A 142 -12.49 -2.84 11.92
N THR A 143 -13.01 -3.83 11.19
CA THR A 143 -12.50 -4.28 9.89
C THR A 143 -13.53 -3.97 8.80
N THR A 144 -13.08 -3.30 7.75
CA THR A 144 -13.92 -2.94 6.61
C THR A 144 -13.97 -4.10 5.62
N LYS A 145 -15.17 -4.46 5.16
CA LYS A 145 -15.37 -5.59 4.24
C LYS A 145 -15.04 -5.25 2.78
N TYR A 146 -15.36 -4.04 2.33
CA TYR A 146 -15.23 -3.62 0.93
C TYR A 146 -14.59 -2.24 0.82
N VAL A 147 -13.78 -2.01 -0.22
CA VAL A 147 -13.04 -0.75 -0.41
C VAL A 147 -13.97 0.43 -0.74
N SER A 148 -14.99 0.21 -1.55
CA SER A 148 -16.05 1.17 -1.92
C SER A 148 -15.51 2.57 -2.26
N SER A 149 -15.75 3.57 -1.40
CA SER A 149 -15.31 4.96 -1.60
C SER A 149 -14.12 5.35 -0.71
N HIS A 150 -13.49 4.38 -0.04
CA HIS A 150 -12.33 4.60 0.82
C HIS A 150 -11.04 4.86 0.03
N SER A 151 -10.92 4.41 -1.22
CA SER A 151 -9.72 4.61 -2.05
C SER A 151 -10.02 5.07 -3.47
N ALA A 152 -9.55 6.27 -3.83
CA ALA A 152 -9.47 6.73 -5.22
C ALA A 152 -8.07 6.47 -5.85
N GLY A 153 -7.28 5.58 -5.22
CA GLY A 153 -5.87 5.30 -5.54
C GLY A 153 -4.93 5.30 -4.33
N CYS A 154 -5.46 5.59 -3.13
CA CYS A 154 -4.72 5.49 -1.87
C CYS A 154 -4.43 4.02 -1.50
N GLN A 155 -3.52 3.82 -0.56
CA GLN A 155 -3.20 2.52 0.01
C GLN A 155 -3.93 2.40 1.33
N VAL A 156 -4.87 1.47 1.45
CA VAL A 156 -5.88 1.50 2.52
C VAL A 156 -5.86 0.24 3.35
N PHE A 157 -5.63 0.38 4.66
CA PHE A 157 -5.72 -0.69 5.64
C PHE A 157 -7.18 -1.08 5.87
N ALA A 158 -7.46 -2.39 5.88
CA ALA A 158 -8.80 -2.92 6.12
C ALA A 158 -9.23 -2.73 7.59
N ASN A 159 -8.29 -2.90 8.53
CA ASN A 159 -8.54 -2.88 9.97
C ASN A 159 -7.94 -1.63 10.65
N ALA A 160 -8.74 -0.99 11.51
CA ALA A 160 -8.35 0.24 12.19
C ALA A 160 -7.27 0.05 13.28
N THR A 161 -7.27 -1.10 13.96
CA THR A 161 -6.27 -1.46 14.99
C THR A 161 -4.90 -1.74 14.35
N ASP A 162 -4.88 -2.44 13.22
CA ASP A 162 -3.68 -2.68 12.42
C ASP A 162 -3.05 -1.37 11.96
N PHE A 163 -3.87 -0.46 11.46
CA PHE A 163 -3.42 0.88 11.10
C PHE A 163 -2.89 1.66 12.30
N ALA A 164 -3.52 1.55 13.47
CA ALA A 164 -3.02 2.20 14.68
C ALA A 164 -1.63 1.67 15.08
N ALA A 165 -1.41 0.35 15.02
CA ALA A 165 -0.10 -0.26 15.26
C ALA A 165 0.94 0.20 14.23
N PHE A 166 0.56 0.26 12.95
CA PHE A 166 1.40 0.81 11.89
C PHE A 166 1.81 2.27 12.16
N MET A 167 0.88 3.13 12.59
CA MET A 167 1.18 4.52 12.92
C MET A 167 2.10 4.65 14.15
N GLN A 168 2.04 3.73 15.12
CA GLN A 168 2.99 3.68 16.23
C GLN A 168 4.42 3.40 15.73
N LEU A 169 4.58 2.46 14.79
CA LEU A 169 5.89 2.20 14.15
C LEU A 169 6.39 3.45 13.40
N CYS A 170 5.51 4.12 12.66
CA CYS A 170 5.86 5.35 11.95
C CYS A 170 6.32 6.45 12.92
N ASN A 171 5.66 6.58 14.06
CA ASN A 171 6.07 7.53 15.10
C ASN A 171 7.45 7.19 15.68
N GLN A 172 7.77 5.91 15.86
CA GLN A 172 9.08 5.48 16.34
C GLN A 172 10.19 5.80 15.33
N HIS A 173 9.98 5.46 14.05
CA HIS A 173 10.88 5.85 12.96
C HIS A 173 11.10 7.37 12.97
N LYS A 174 10.01 8.14 13.02
CA LYS A 174 10.04 9.60 12.95
C LYS A 174 10.89 10.22 14.05
N LYS A 175 10.82 9.69 15.28
CA LYS A 175 11.64 10.16 16.41
C LYS A 175 13.14 10.00 16.15
N LEU A 176 13.54 8.97 15.41
CA LEU A 176 14.95 8.64 15.16
C LEU A 176 15.49 9.27 13.87
N TYR A 177 14.67 9.36 12.82
CA TYR A 177 15.14 9.68 11.46
C TYR A 177 14.40 10.83 10.79
N GLY A 178 13.45 11.45 11.48
CA GLY A 178 12.64 12.56 10.97
C GLY A 178 11.41 12.12 10.19
N ASN A 179 10.65 13.10 9.70
CA ASN A 179 9.31 12.87 9.13
C ASN A 179 9.34 12.53 7.62
N LYS A 180 10.12 11.53 7.22
CA LYS A 180 10.22 11.09 5.82
C LYS A 180 10.19 9.56 5.76
N PHE A 181 9.37 9.03 4.86
CA PHE A 181 9.16 7.59 4.72
C PHE A 181 9.24 7.20 3.25
N THR A 182 9.81 6.01 3.03
CA THR A 182 9.81 5.35 1.73
C THR A 182 8.72 4.31 1.71
N TYR A 183 7.88 4.37 0.67
CA TYR A 183 6.90 3.33 0.36
C TYR A 183 7.35 2.63 -0.91
N THR A 184 7.32 1.30 -0.91
CA THR A 184 7.58 0.51 -2.11
C THR A 184 6.34 -0.29 -2.44
N LEU A 185 5.93 -0.29 -3.69
CA LEU A 185 4.87 -1.14 -4.19
C LEU A 185 5.48 -2.14 -5.19
N ILE A 186 5.22 -3.42 -4.98
CA ILE A 186 5.58 -4.49 -5.91
C ILE A 186 4.38 -5.38 -6.19
N GLU A 187 4.41 -6.04 -7.33
CA GLU A 187 3.40 -7.03 -7.70
C GLU A 187 3.71 -8.37 -7.03
N GLN A 188 2.70 -9.12 -6.60
CA GLN A 188 2.87 -10.44 -5.97
C GLN A 188 3.60 -11.43 -6.90
N SER A 189 3.44 -11.28 -8.23
CA SER A 189 4.16 -12.06 -9.24
C SER A 189 5.68 -11.81 -9.24
N GLU A 190 6.14 -10.74 -8.59
CA GLU A 190 7.56 -10.38 -8.46
C GLU A 190 8.19 -11.01 -7.20
N LEU A 191 7.39 -11.71 -6.38
CA LEU A 191 7.89 -12.44 -5.23
C LEU A 191 8.44 -13.81 -5.64
N PRO A 192 9.46 -14.34 -4.93
CA PRO A 192 9.91 -15.72 -5.12
C PRO A 192 8.75 -16.73 -4.95
N ALA A 193 8.70 -17.77 -5.79
CA ALA A 193 7.58 -18.70 -5.92
C ALA A 193 7.06 -19.32 -4.60
N GLY A 194 7.94 -19.56 -3.61
CA GLY A 194 7.55 -20.11 -2.31
C GLY A 194 6.83 -19.14 -1.36
N LEU A 195 6.72 -17.86 -1.75
CA LEU A 195 6.06 -16.81 -0.97
C LEU A 195 4.69 -16.41 -1.52
N ALA A 196 4.56 -16.33 -2.84
CA ALA A 196 3.32 -15.99 -3.50
C ALA A 196 2.16 -16.89 -3.04
N SER A 197 2.43 -18.19 -2.82
CA SER A 197 1.45 -19.18 -2.37
C SER A 197 0.99 -19.04 -0.90
N ARG A 198 1.73 -18.31 -0.06
CA ARG A 198 1.38 -18.07 1.36
C ARG A 198 0.60 -16.77 1.56
N LEU A 199 0.56 -15.91 0.55
CA LEU A 199 -0.14 -14.63 0.57
C LEU A 199 -1.46 -14.66 -0.18
N SER A 200 -1.75 -15.76 -0.88
CA SER A 200 -3.09 -16.01 -1.42
C SER A 200 -4.10 -15.93 -0.27
N PRO A 201 -5.22 -15.19 -0.41
CA PRO A 201 -6.24 -15.19 0.61
C PRO A 201 -6.65 -16.63 0.90
N LEU A 202 -6.72 -16.99 2.18
CA LEU A 202 -7.41 -18.21 2.59
C LEU A 202 -8.79 -18.16 1.94
N PRO A 203 -9.28 -19.26 1.31
CA PRO A 203 -10.63 -19.27 0.77
C PRO A 203 -11.56 -18.79 1.88
N LEU A 204 -12.33 -17.74 1.59
CA LEU A 204 -13.44 -17.33 2.45
C LEU A 204 -14.24 -18.61 2.66
N GLY A 205 -14.23 -19.13 3.88
CA GLY A 205 -14.94 -20.36 4.22
C GLY A 205 -16.34 -20.28 3.65
N GLU A 206 -16.74 -21.32 2.94
CA GLU A 206 -18.12 -21.49 2.50
C GLU A 206 -19.00 -21.26 3.72
N ALA A 207 -19.84 -20.23 3.64
CA ALA A 207 -20.91 -20.04 4.59
C ALA A 207 -21.84 -21.25 4.47
N ALA A 208 -21.85 -22.09 5.50
CA ALA A 208 -22.95 -22.98 5.78
C ALA A 208 -24.16 -22.17 6.27
#